data_AF-A0A8T4J4K6-F1
#
_entry.id   AF-A0A8T4J4K6-F1
#
_cell.length_a   1.000
_cell.length_b   1.000
_cell.length_c   1.000
_cell.angle_alpha   90.00
_cell.angle_beta   90.00
_cell.angle_gamma   90.00
#
_symmetry.space_group_name_H-M   'P 1'
#
loop_
_entity.id
_entity.type
_entity.pdbx_description
1 polymer ?
#
loop_
_entity_poly.entity_id
_entity_poly.type
_entity_poly.pdbx_seq_one_letter_code
_entity_poly.pdbx_strand_id
1 'polypeptide(L)' 'SPGAGPAEFNGIPVKRYCIVGDPVCDLRSPANAPNYFTLHPKYPESVIPKNLTRTGESGVQWLNENGDPV' A
#
# COMPACT_ATOMS: atom_id res chain seq x y z
N SER A 1 -8.56 1.42 -14.93
CA SER A 1 -9.65 1.51 -13.94
C SER A 1 -9.06 2.09 -12.67
N PRO A 2 -9.49 3.27 -12.18
CA PRO A 2 -8.95 3.92 -10.98
C PRO A 2 -9.73 3.54 -9.71
N GLY A 3 -10.39 2.37 -9.69
CA GLY A 3 -11.10 1.89 -8.51
C GLY A 3 -10.14 1.22 -7.53
N ALA A 4 -10.49 1.25 -6.23
CA ALA A 4 -9.85 0.38 -5.25
C ALA A 4 -9.93 -1.06 -5.78
N GLY A 5 -8.78 -1.72 -5.92
CA GLY A 5 -8.74 -3.10 -6.41
C GLY A 5 -9.66 -4.01 -5.58
N PRO A 6 -9.97 -5.21 -6.08
CA PRO A 6 -10.96 -6.06 -5.44
C PRO A 6 -10.54 -6.45 -4.01
N ALA A 7 -11.50 -6.56 -3.09
CA ALA A 7 -11.24 -6.96 -1.70
C ALA A 7 -10.79 -8.44 -1.60
N GLU A 8 -11.11 -9.25 -2.60
CA GLU A 8 -10.75 -10.65 -2.72
C GLU A 8 -10.58 -11.08 -4.19
N PHE A 9 -9.93 -12.22 -4.42
CA PHE A 9 -9.90 -12.92 -5.70
C PHE A 9 -10.40 -14.36 -5.50
N ASN A 10 -11.63 -14.68 -5.94
CA ASN A 10 -12.23 -16.02 -5.83
C ASN A 10 -12.17 -16.61 -4.40
N GLY A 11 -12.59 -15.87 -3.38
CA GLY A 11 -12.52 -16.31 -1.97
C GLY A 11 -11.18 -16.02 -1.28
N ILE A 12 -10.14 -15.59 -2.03
CA ILE A 12 -8.83 -15.29 -1.47
C ILE A 12 -8.79 -13.83 -1.03
N PRO A 13 -8.67 -13.52 0.27
CA PRO A 13 -8.68 -12.14 0.74
C PRO A 13 -7.43 -11.37 0.28
N VAL A 14 -7.60 -10.08 0.01
CA VAL A 14 -6.52 -9.17 -0.37
C VAL A 14 -6.22 -8.21 0.78
N LYS A 15 -4.98 -8.27 1.28
CA LYS A 15 -4.38 -7.26 2.15
C LYS A 15 -3.58 -6.27 1.31
N ARG A 16 -3.82 -4.98 1.52
CA ARG A 16 -3.06 -3.89 0.90
C ARG A 16 -2.20 -3.21 1.95
N TYR A 17 -0.95 -2.94 1.59
CA TYR A 17 -0.01 -2.21 2.42
C TYR A 17 0.26 -0.86 1.76
N CYS A 18 -0.08 0.23 2.44
CA CYS A 18 -0.15 1.56 1.84
C CYS A 18 0.66 2.57 2.63
N ILE A 19 1.73 3.10 2.01
CA ILE A 19 2.50 4.20 2.59
C ILE A 19 1.62 5.45 2.58
N VAL A 20 1.43 6.08 3.74
CA VAL A 20 0.70 7.34 3.86
C VAL A 20 1.42 8.40 3.02
N GLY A 21 0.68 9.08 2.15
CA GLY A 21 1.23 10.09 1.25
C GLY A 21 1.78 9.57 -0.08
N ASP A 22 1.87 8.26 -0.32
CA ASP A 22 2.19 7.74 -1.66
C ASP A 22 0.97 7.96 -2.58
N PRO A 23 1.08 8.76 -3.66
CA PRO A 23 -0.06 9.09 -4.51
C PRO A 23 -0.64 7.91 -5.30
N VAL A 24 -0.01 6.73 -5.29
CA VAL A 24 -0.57 5.52 -5.91
C VAL A 24 -1.61 4.84 -5.01
N CYS A 25 -1.38 4.80 -3.68
CA CYS A 25 -2.35 4.22 -2.74
C CYS A 25 -3.14 5.27 -1.94
N ASP A 26 -2.55 6.43 -1.66
CA ASP A 26 -3.13 7.52 -0.91
C ASP A 26 -3.65 8.65 -1.82
N LEU A 27 -4.79 8.36 -2.46
CA LEU A 27 -5.50 9.29 -3.34
C LEU A 27 -6.35 10.33 -2.58
N ARG A 28 -6.21 10.44 -1.25
CA ARG A 28 -7.03 11.34 -0.42
C ARG A 28 -6.72 12.81 -0.67
N SER A 29 -5.55 13.12 -1.23
CA SER A 29 -5.15 14.49 -1.55
C SER A 29 -4.28 14.57 -2.81
N PRO A 30 -4.58 15.48 -3.75
CA PRO A 30 -3.70 15.76 -4.89
C PRO A 30 -2.35 16.35 -4.46
N ALA A 31 -2.25 16.90 -3.24
CA ALA A 31 -0.99 17.38 -2.68
C ALA A 31 0.07 16.27 -2.50
N ASN A 32 -0.34 14.99 -2.54
CA ASN A 32 0.55 13.84 -2.44
C ASN A 32 1.31 13.54 -3.75
N ALA A 33 0.89 14.09 -4.90
CA ALA A 33 1.46 13.76 -6.21
C ALA A 33 3.01 13.85 -6.30
N PRO A 34 3.67 14.87 -5.71
CA PRO A 34 5.14 14.93 -5.72
C PRO A 34 5.83 13.77 -5.01
N ASN A 35 5.16 13.13 -4.04
CA ASN A 35 5.74 12.06 -3.23
C ASN A 35 5.87 10.74 -3.99
N TYR A 36 5.38 10.64 -5.24
CA TYR A 36 5.54 9.44 -6.05
C TYR A 36 7.01 8.99 -6.11
N PHE A 37 7.92 9.93 -6.37
CA PHE A 37 9.34 9.62 -6.55
C PHE A 37 10.09 9.33 -5.24
N THR A 38 9.54 9.71 -4.09
CA THR A 38 10.18 9.50 -2.78
C THR A 38 9.61 8.31 -2.04
N LEU A 39 8.31 8.06 -2.15
CA LEU A 39 7.61 7.02 -1.39
C LEU A 39 7.35 5.76 -2.21
N HIS A 40 7.01 5.86 -3.50
CA HIS A 40 6.68 4.66 -4.30
C HIS A 40 7.88 3.70 -4.46
N PRO A 41 9.12 4.18 -4.66
CA PRO A 41 10.31 3.31 -4.69
C PRO A 41 10.59 2.58 -3.37
N LYS A 42 10.02 3.00 -2.24
CA LYS A 42 10.23 2.34 -0.93
C LYS A 42 9.54 0.99 -0.82
N TYR A 43 8.56 0.69 -1.67
CA TYR A 43 7.85 -0.58 -1.63
C TYR A 43 8.77 -1.82 -1.73
N PRO A 44 9.62 -1.95 -2.76
CA PRO A 44 10.56 -3.06 -2.83
C PRO A 44 11.63 -3.03 -1.72
N GLU A 45 11.96 -1.87 -1.17
CA GLU A 45 12.98 -1.71 -0.14
C GLU A 45 12.49 -2.11 1.26
N SER A 46 11.29 -1.67 1.65
CA SER A 46 10.83 -1.72 3.05
C SER A 46 9.47 -2.39 3.25
N VAL A 47 8.55 -2.27 2.30
CA VAL A 47 7.18 -2.80 2.45
C VAL A 47 7.08 -4.26 2.05
N ILE A 48 7.55 -4.62 0.86
CA ILE A 48 7.45 -5.99 0.31
C ILE A 48 8.19 -6.99 1.21
N PRO A 49 9.46 -6.78 1.59
CA PRO A 49 10.21 -7.77 2.38
C PRO A 49 9.57 -8.09 3.74
N LYS A 50 8.89 -7.11 4.37
CA LYS A 50 8.23 -7.28 5.68
C LYS A 50 6.89 -8.02 5.61
N ASN A 51 6.25 -8.03 4.44
CA ASN A 51 4.84 -8.42 4.33
C ASN A 51 4.57 -9.56 3.33
N LEU A 52 5.52 -9.92 2.46
CA LEU A 52 5.32 -10.93 1.41
C LEU A 52 4.92 -12.32 1.94
N THR A 53 5.35 -12.68 3.14
CA THR A 53 5.05 -13.97 3.77
C THR A 53 3.74 -13.99 4.56
N ARG A 54 3.04 -12.86 4.63
CA ARG A 54 1.78 -12.73 5.36
C ARG A 54 0.61 -13.13 4.45
N THR A 55 -0.18 -14.11 4.89
CA THR A 55 -1.25 -14.72 4.07
C THR A 55 -2.58 -14.70 4.80
N GLY A 56 -3.69 -14.66 4.05
CA GLY A 56 -5.05 -14.78 4.62
C GLY A 56 -5.61 -13.50 5.26
N GLU A 57 -4.91 -12.37 5.09
CA GLU A 57 -5.32 -11.08 5.65
C GLU A 57 -6.17 -10.27 4.65
N SER A 58 -6.97 -9.34 5.18
CA SER A 58 -7.83 -8.46 4.39
C SER A 58 -7.70 -6.98 4.80
N GLY A 59 -8.12 -6.10 3.88
CA GLY A 59 -8.23 -4.66 4.12
C GLY A 59 -6.97 -3.88 3.78
N VAL A 60 -6.86 -2.67 4.32
CA VAL A 60 -5.72 -1.76 4.09
C VAL A 60 -4.96 -1.56 5.40
N GLN A 61 -3.65 -1.82 5.38
CA GLN A 61 -2.71 -1.45 6.43
C GLN A 61 -2.00 -0.17 5.99
N TRP A 62 -2.16 0.89 6.76
CA TRP A 62 -1.42 2.12 6.55
C TRP A 62 -0.03 2.00 7.18
N LEU A 63 0.98 2.48 6.46
CA LEU A 63 2.39 2.38 6.80
C LEU A 63 3.08 3.76 6.68
N ASN A 64 4.17 3.93 7.42
CA ASN A 64 5.15 4.99 7.17
C ASN A 64 6.13 4.58 6.05
N GLU A 65 7.08 5.45 5.70
CA GLU A 65 8.09 5.20 4.65
C GLU A 65 9.02 4.01 4.93
N ASN A 66 9.17 3.63 6.21
CA ASN A 66 9.97 2.48 6.64
C ASN A 66 9.19 1.17 6.55
N GLY A 67 7.93 1.20 6.13
CA GLY A 67 7.06 0.03 6.05
C GLY A 67 6.53 -0.42 7.41
N ASP A 68 6.53 0.44 8.42
CA ASP A 68 5.98 0.16 9.76
C ASP A 68 4.57 0.74 9.89
N PRO A 69 3.67 0.10 10.68
CA PRO A 69 2.31 0.60 10.91
C PRO A 69 2.28 2.05 11.42
N VAL A 70 1.30 2.82 10.91
CA VAL A 70 0.92 4.15 11.42
C VAL A 70 -0.24 4.03 12.40
#